data_AF-A0A2V9P2T1-F1
#
_entry.id   AF-A0A2V9P2T1-F1
#
_cell.length_a   1.000
_cell.length_b   1.000
_cell.length_c   1.000
_cell.angle_alpha   90.00
_cell.angle_beta   90.00
_cell.angle_gamma   90.00
#
_symmetry.space_group_name_H-M   'P 1'
#
loop_
_entity.id
_entity.type
_entity.pdbx_description
1 polymer ?
#
loop_
_entity_poly.entity_id
_entity_poly.type
_entity_poly.pdbx_seq_one_letter_code
_entity_poly.pdbx_strand_id
1 'polypeptide(L)'
;DHDRKRAAEITAAYVDELNRLVAELSTSAAHRERIFLEQRLAAVKSNLDRVSEQFSQFASKNTAIDIKEQGRATIEVAANLTGQLIAAESELTGLEQIYTGNNVRVRAVEARIRELRTKLTELGGADTEPPTRQIPTVKQPYPTLRELPLLGVTYSDLYRETKIQESVYETLTEEYELAKVQEAKETPTVRVLDAPEVPETRSFPPRLQIIFFSICLAVAARAFGILGRAHWQAIHAADPLKVFVQEVWDTFRARGNSTWAEMFRLTLASRYVGWVLRLKRTGTVLSTNQN
;
A
#
# COMPACT_ATOMS: atom_id res chain seq x y z
N ASP A 1 6.47 -21.38 -11.12
CA ASP A 1 6.10 -22.02 -12.40
C ASP A 1 6.87 -23.34 -12.55
N HIS A 2 6.38 -24.28 -13.37
CA HIS A 2 7.07 -25.55 -13.65
C HIS A 2 8.04 -25.47 -14.83
N ASP A 3 7.84 -24.52 -15.74
CA ASP A 3 8.76 -24.22 -16.84
C ASP A 3 9.73 -23.12 -16.41
N ARG A 4 11.03 -23.36 -16.63
CA ARG A 4 12.11 -22.43 -16.29
C ARG A 4 12.02 -21.15 -17.10
N LYS A 5 11.67 -21.25 -18.39
CA LYS A 5 11.53 -20.07 -19.27
C LYS A 5 10.36 -19.21 -18.82
N ARG A 6 9.21 -19.84 -18.61
CA ARG A 6 8.01 -19.16 -18.12
C ARG A 6 8.22 -18.50 -16.76
N ALA A 7 8.99 -19.11 -15.86
CA ALA A 7 9.33 -18.48 -14.58
C ALA A 7 10.10 -17.14 -14.77
N ALA A 8 11.13 -17.15 -15.64
CA ALA A 8 11.90 -15.94 -15.93
C ALA A 8 11.07 -14.87 -16.66
N GLU A 9 10.24 -15.28 -17.63
CA GLU A 9 9.31 -14.39 -18.35
C GLU A 9 8.29 -13.74 -17.42
N ILE A 10 7.74 -14.49 -16.47
CA ILE A 10 6.80 -13.94 -15.46
C ILE A 10 7.52 -12.90 -14.59
N THR A 11 8.73 -13.19 -14.11
CA THR A 11 9.50 -12.22 -13.32
C THR A 11 9.84 -10.96 -14.11
N ALA A 12 10.24 -11.11 -15.38
CA ALA A 12 10.48 -9.98 -16.27
C ALA A 12 9.20 -9.13 -16.45
N ALA A 13 8.07 -9.78 -16.75
CA ALA A 13 6.79 -9.09 -16.90
C ALA A 13 6.34 -8.37 -15.62
N TYR A 14 6.60 -8.93 -14.43
CA TYR A 14 6.33 -8.25 -13.16
C TYR A 14 7.19 -6.99 -12.99
N VAL A 15 8.47 -7.05 -13.35
CA VAL A 15 9.38 -5.90 -13.26
C VAL A 15 8.95 -4.82 -14.25
N ASP A 16 8.58 -5.19 -15.47
CA ASP A 16 8.10 -4.27 -16.50
C ASP A 16 6.79 -3.60 -16.08
N GLU A 17 5.82 -4.37 -15.57
CA GLU A 17 4.54 -3.84 -15.11
C GLU A 17 4.70 -2.96 -13.86
N LEU A 18 5.60 -3.33 -12.95
CA LEU A 18 5.96 -2.47 -11.82
C LEU A 18 6.56 -1.14 -12.31
N ASN A 19 7.49 -1.20 -13.27
CA ASN A 19 8.11 0.00 -13.83
C ASN A 19 7.06 0.88 -14.54
N ARG A 20 6.12 0.28 -15.28
CA ARG A 20 4.99 0.99 -15.92
C ARG A 20 4.10 1.68 -14.89
N LEU A 21 3.68 0.96 -13.85
CA LEU A 21 2.81 1.51 -12.80
C LEU A 21 3.51 2.58 -11.98
N VAL A 22 4.79 2.39 -11.63
CA VAL A 22 5.59 3.40 -10.93
C VAL A 22 5.77 4.64 -11.82
N ALA A 23 6.01 4.46 -13.12
CA ALA A 23 6.10 5.57 -14.05
C ALA A 23 4.80 6.37 -14.14
N GLU A 24 3.68 5.68 -14.30
CA GLU A 24 2.36 6.30 -14.37
C GLU A 24 2.00 7.03 -13.07
N LEU A 25 2.21 6.39 -11.92
CA LEU A 25 1.87 6.96 -10.61
C LEU A 25 2.78 8.12 -10.22
N SER A 26 4.10 7.96 -10.33
CA SER A 26 5.07 9.00 -9.97
C SER A 26 4.83 10.25 -10.80
N THR A 27 4.87 10.15 -12.14
CA THR A 27 4.64 11.32 -13.01
C THR A 27 3.31 12.01 -12.73
N SER A 28 2.28 11.26 -12.33
CA SER A 28 0.97 11.85 -12.07
C SER A 28 0.89 12.67 -10.77
N ALA A 29 1.70 12.36 -9.74
CA ALA A 29 1.59 12.99 -8.43
C ALA A 29 2.20 14.39 -8.40
N ALA A 30 3.47 14.56 -8.77
CA ALA A 30 4.08 15.89 -8.81
C ALA A 30 3.44 16.79 -9.88
N HIS A 31 2.99 16.21 -11.00
CA HIS A 31 2.23 16.95 -12.01
C HIS A 31 0.93 17.54 -11.46
N ARG A 32 0.15 16.75 -10.71
CA ARG A 32 -1.08 17.23 -10.04
C ARG A 32 -0.79 18.31 -9.01
N GLU A 33 0.28 18.14 -8.23
CA GLU A 33 0.72 19.12 -7.22
C GLU A 33 1.10 20.46 -7.88
N ARG A 34 1.88 20.43 -8.98
CA ARG A 34 2.21 21.63 -9.75
C ARG A 34 0.96 22.34 -10.28
N ILE A 35 0.04 21.61 -10.91
CA ILE A 35 -1.19 22.20 -11.47
C ILE A 35 -2.05 22.84 -10.38
N PHE A 36 -2.18 22.19 -9.23
CA PHE A 36 -2.91 22.74 -8.10
C PHE A 36 -2.30 24.07 -7.62
N LEU A 37 -0.98 24.12 -7.43
CA LEU A 37 -0.26 25.32 -7.02
C LEU A 37 -0.37 26.43 -8.08
N GLU A 38 -0.28 26.09 -9.37
CA GLU A 38 -0.44 27.03 -10.49
C GLU A 38 -1.81 27.72 -10.45
N GLN A 39 -2.89 26.95 -10.26
CA GLN A 39 -4.25 27.50 -10.13
C GLN A 39 -4.40 28.39 -8.91
N ARG A 40 -3.85 27.96 -7.77
CA ARG A 40 -3.91 28.74 -6.52
C ARG A 40 -3.13 30.04 -6.62
N LEU A 41 -1.94 29.99 -7.23
CA LEU A 41 -1.08 31.15 -7.45
C LEU A 41 -1.74 32.19 -8.34
N ALA A 42 -2.43 31.77 -9.40
CA ALA A 42 -3.20 32.67 -10.27
C ALA A 42 -4.31 33.41 -9.49
N ALA A 43 -5.03 32.70 -8.62
CA ALA A 43 -6.07 33.30 -7.77
C ALA A 43 -5.50 34.29 -6.74
N VAL A 44 -4.40 33.93 -6.08
CA VAL A 44 -3.73 34.80 -5.09
C VAL A 44 -3.15 36.04 -5.78
N LYS A 45 -2.53 35.89 -6.95
CA LYS A 45 -2.02 37.03 -7.73
C LYS A 45 -3.11 38.03 -8.06
N SER A 46 -4.25 37.57 -8.57
CA SER A 46 -5.39 38.45 -8.86
C SER A 46 -5.90 39.18 -7.61
N ASN A 47 -5.88 38.54 -6.45
CA ASN A 47 -6.26 39.18 -5.18
C ASN A 47 -5.23 40.19 -4.71
N LEU A 48 -3.93 39.87 -4.81
CA LEU A 48 -2.83 40.77 -4.47
C LEU A 48 -2.88 42.04 -5.33
N ASP A 49 -3.04 41.90 -6.65
CA ASP A 49 -3.13 43.04 -7.57
C ASP A 49 -4.30 43.96 -7.19
N ARG A 50 -5.47 43.38 -6.91
CA ARG A 50 -6.67 44.12 -6.49
C ARG A 50 -6.47 44.87 -5.17
N VAL A 51 -5.90 44.20 -4.16
CA VAL A 51 -5.69 44.80 -2.83
C VAL A 51 -4.61 45.87 -2.89
N SER A 52 -3.52 45.63 -3.62
CA SER A 52 -2.44 46.58 -3.84
C SER A 52 -2.93 47.84 -4.55
N GLU A 53 -3.79 47.70 -5.57
CA GLU A 53 -4.43 48.83 -6.23
C GLU A 53 -5.31 49.64 -5.26
N GLN A 54 -6.15 48.96 -4.47
CA GLN A 54 -7.00 49.62 -3.47
C GLN A 54 -6.17 50.38 -2.43
N PHE A 55 -5.08 49.78 -1.95
CA PHE A 55 -4.14 50.42 -1.03
C PHE A 55 -3.48 51.65 -1.66
N SER A 56 -2.98 51.53 -2.89
CA SER A 56 -2.35 52.62 -3.63
C SER A 56 -3.29 53.81 -3.86
N GLN A 57 -4.54 53.54 -4.27
CA GLN A 57 -5.56 54.57 -4.45
C GLN A 57 -5.93 55.25 -3.13
N PHE A 58 -6.04 54.50 -2.04
CA PHE A 58 -6.34 55.06 -0.72
C PHE A 58 -5.18 55.93 -0.20
N ALA A 59 -3.94 55.44 -0.31
CA ALA A 59 -2.74 56.15 0.12
C ALA A 59 -2.54 57.47 -0.66
N SER A 60 -2.81 57.45 -1.97
CA SER A 60 -2.69 58.63 -2.84
C SER A 60 -3.72 59.70 -2.53
N LYS A 61 -4.96 59.30 -2.17
CA LYS A 61 -6.05 60.25 -1.86
C LYS A 61 -5.96 60.89 -0.49
N ASN A 62 -5.33 60.23 0.48
CA ASN A 62 -5.43 60.59 1.91
C ASN A 62 -4.15 61.16 2.53
N THR A 63 -3.16 61.58 1.73
CA THR A 63 -1.89 62.21 2.18
C THR A 63 -1.22 61.44 3.34
N ALA A 64 -0.39 60.44 2.98
CA ALA A 64 0.56 59.70 3.84
C ALA A 64 0.36 59.86 5.36
N ILE A 65 -0.56 59.07 5.92
CA ILE A 65 -0.70 58.91 7.37
C ILE A 65 0.58 58.23 7.87
N ASP A 66 1.31 58.92 8.74
CA ASP A 66 2.51 58.38 9.37
C ASP A 66 2.10 57.39 10.47
N ILE A 67 2.00 56.11 10.12
CA ILE A 67 1.89 55.06 11.13
C ILE A 67 3.27 54.92 11.75
N LYS A 68 3.34 55.19 13.06
CA LYS A 68 4.53 54.98 13.90
C LYS A 68 5.22 53.66 13.51
N GLU A 69 6.49 53.74 13.12
CA GLU A 69 7.28 52.61 12.58
C GLU A 69 7.19 51.32 13.41
N GLN A 70 7.03 51.45 14.74
CA GLN A 70 6.81 50.32 15.65
C GLN A 70 5.52 49.53 15.35
N GLY A 71 4.42 50.19 15.00
CA GLY A 71 3.15 49.55 14.65
C GLY A 71 3.18 48.88 13.27
N ARG A 72 3.89 49.48 12.30
CA ARG A 72 4.13 48.88 10.97
C ARG A 72 4.89 47.57 11.09
N ALA A 73 5.97 47.54 11.89
CA ALA A 73 6.77 46.34 12.10
C ALA A 73 5.97 45.19 12.74
N THR A 74 5.11 45.48 13.71
CA THR A 74 4.23 44.44 14.32
C THR A 74 3.23 43.90 13.32
N ILE A 75 2.61 44.77 12.51
CA ILE A 75 1.67 44.34 11.46
C ILE A 75 2.37 43.47 10.44
N GLU A 76 3.59 43.82 10.03
CA GLU A 76 4.36 43.06 9.05
C GLU A 76 4.72 41.65 9.55
N VAL A 77 5.21 41.52 10.78
CA VAL A 77 5.50 40.20 11.38
C VAL A 77 4.25 39.34 11.44
N ALA A 78 3.13 39.92 11.88
CA ALA A 78 1.89 39.18 12.01
C ALA A 78 1.25 38.86 10.65
N ALA A 79 1.37 39.75 9.66
CA ALA A 79 0.95 39.52 8.28
C ALA A 79 1.76 38.39 7.64
N ASN A 80 3.08 38.35 7.85
CA ASN A 80 3.95 37.28 7.35
C ASN A 80 3.58 35.91 7.93
N LEU A 81 3.36 35.82 9.25
CA LEU A 81 2.92 34.55 9.85
C LEU A 81 1.53 34.12 9.40
N THR A 82 0.62 35.09 9.22
CA THR A 82 -0.71 34.82 8.69
C THR A 82 -0.64 34.35 7.25
N GLY A 83 0.22 34.96 6.43
CA GLY A 83 0.46 34.55 5.05
C GLY A 83 1.02 33.15 4.95
N GLN A 84 2.05 32.83 5.76
CA GLN A 84 2.58 31.47 5.87
C GLN A 84 1.54 30.45 6.33
N LEU A 85 0.63 30.82 7.24
CA LEU A 85 -0.45 29.95 7.69
C LEU A 85 -1.42 29.65 6.54
N ILE A 86 -1.88 30.68 5.82
CA ILE A 86 -2.81 30.53 4.70
C ILE A 86 -2.16 29.73 3.55
N ALA A 87 -0.87 29.95 3.30
CA ALA A 87 -0.10 29.16 2.35
C ALA A 87 -0.07 27.68 2.77
N ALA A 88 0.31 27.39 4.02
CA ALA A 88 0.35 26.01 4.54
C ALA A 88 -1.03 25.33 4.55
N GLU A 89 -2.12 26.06 4.85
CA GLU A 89 -3.49 25.53 4.76
C GLU A 89 -3.91 25.23 3.31
N SER A 90 -3.46 26.08 2.36
CA SER A 90 -3.68 25.85 0.94
C SER A 90 -2.87 24.64 0.44
N GLU A 91 -1.63 24.49 0.89
CA GLU A 91 -0.75 23.35 0.64
C GLU A 91 -1.40 22.05 1.16
N LEU A 92 -1.88 22.05 2.40
CA LEU A 92 -2.58 20.90 2.99
C LEU A 92 -3.77 20.47 2.13
N THR A 93 -4.59 21.42 1.70
CA THR A 93 -5.75 21.15 0.84
C THR A 93 -5.33 20.49 -0.48
N GLY A 94 -4.22 20.94 -1.08
CA GLY A 94 -3.67 20.34 -2.29
C GLY A 94 -3.14 18.92 -2.04
N LEU A 95 -2.41 18.73 -0.94
CA LEU A 95 -1.87 17.43 -0.55
C LEU A 95 -2.97 16.41 -0.26
N GLU A 96 -4.08 16.80 0.39
CA GLU A 96 -5.21 15.92 0.67
C GLU A 96 -5.95 15.44 -0.60
N GLN A 97 -5.87 16.19 -1.70
CA GLN A 97 -6.43 15.75 -2.99
C GLN A 97 -5.59 14.67 -3.67
N ILE A 98 -4.29 14.59 -3.34
CA ILE A 98 -3.32 13.72 -4.01
C ILE A 98 -2.88 12.55 -3.12
N TYR A 99 -2.88 12.75 -1.81
CA TYR A 99 -2.36 11.84 -0.79
C TYR A 99 -3.41 11.52 0.28
N THR A 100 -3.20 10.40 0.98
CA THR A 100 -4.00 10.06 2.15
C THR A 100 -3.49 10.81 3.39
N GLY A 101 -4.35 11.01 4.39
CA GLY A 101 -4.00 11.69 5.64
C GLY A 101 -2.87 11.04 6.45
N ASN A 102 -2.51 9.78 6.16
CA ASN A 102 -1.40 9.10 6.81
C ASN A 102 -0.03 9.37 6.13
N ASN A 103 0.00 10.13 5.03
CA ASN A 103 1.24 10.49 4.36
C ASN A 103 2.10 11.41 5.26
N VAL A 104 3.41 11.18 5.27
CA VAL A 104 4.39 11.99 6.01
C VAL A 104 4.32 13.47 5.61
N ARG A 105 4.09 13.77 4.32
CA ARG A 105 3.94 15.15 3.82
C ARG A 105 2.74 15.86 4.46
N VAL A 106 1.56 15.23 4.46
CA VAL A 106 0.35 15.77 5.08
C VAL A 106 0.58 16.05 6.57
N ARG A 107 1.13 15.07 7.30
CA ARG A 107 1.42 15.23 8.73
C ARG A 107 2.43 16.32 9.04
N ALA A 108 3.41 16.53 8.17
CA ALA A 108 4.41 17.59 8.32
C ALA A 108 3.78 18.98 8.16
N VAL A 109 2.94 19.17 7.14
CA VAL A 109 2.22 20.44 6.91
C VAL A 109 1.21 20.71 8.04
N GLU A 110 0.47 19.70 8.49
CA GLU A 110 -0.41 19.84 9.67
C GLU A 110 0.36 20.26 10.93
N ALA A 111 1.57 19.72 11.15
CA ALA A 111 2.42 20.13 12.25
C ALA A 111 2.87 21.58 12.13
N ARG A 112 3.26 22.01 10.92
CA ARG A 112 3.61 23.40 10.61
C ARG A 112 2.43 24.34 10.85
N ILE A 113 1.22 23.98 10.42
CA ILE A 113 -0.01 24.75 10.67
C ILE A 113 -0.25 24.94 12.17
N ARG A 114 -0.10 23.86 12.96
CA ARG A 114 -0.25 23.93 14.42
C ARG A 114 0.78 24.89 15.03
N GLU A 115 2.03 24.81 14.61
CA GLU A 115 3.09 25.69 15.09
C GLU A 115 2.83 27.16 14.73
N LEU A 116 2.44 27.44 13.48
CA LEU A 116 2.11 28.79 13.01
C LEU A 116 0.92 29.39 13.78
N ARG A 117 -0.10 28.58 14.06
CA ARG A 117 -1.23 28.99 14.92
C ARG A 117 -0.76 29.33 16.34
N THR A 118 0.11 28.51 16.93
CA THR A 118 0.69 28.80 18.26
C THR A 118 1.46 30.13 18.25
N LYS A 119 2.33 30.34 17.26
CA LYS A 119 3.08 31.60 17.10
C LYS A 119 2.17 32.83 16.95
N LEU A 120 1.07 32.69 16.22
CA LEU A 120 0.06 33.75 16.09
C LEU A 120 -0.66 34.04 17.42
N THR A 121 -0.97 33.00 18.20
CA THR A 121 -1.57 33.20 19.54
C THR A 121 -0.61 33.84 20.54
N GLU A 122 0.69 33.51 20.47
CA GLU A 122 1.71 34.15 21.29
C GLU A 122 1.88 35.65 20.96
N LEU A 123 1.81 36.00 19.67
CA LEU A 123 1.86 37.39 19.19
C LEU A 123 0.59 38.19 19.53
N GLY A 124 -0.58 37.54 19.51
CA GLY A 124 -1.87 38.15 19.84
C GLY A 124 -2.05 38.47 21.33
N GLY A 125 -1.14 37.98 22.19
CA GLY A 125 -1.24 38.10 23.64
C GLY A 125 -2.09 36.98 24.24
N ALA A 126 -1.59 36.39 25.33
CA ALA A 126 -2.32 35.39 26.10
C ALA A 126 -3.51 36.04 26.84
N ASP A 127 -4.63 36.19 26.15
CA ASP A 127 -5.92 36.48 26.79
C ASP A 127 -6.40 35.23 27.54
N THR A 128 -6.02 35.12 28.81
CA THR A 128 -6.70 34.27 29.78
C THR A 128 -8.14 34.74 29.94
N GLU A 129 -9.11 34.15 29.22
CA GLU A 129 -10.50 33.93 29.65
C GLU A 129 -11.20 32.81 28.83
N PRO A 130 -12.17 32.07 29.42
CA PRO A 130 -12.63 30.75 28.96
C PRO A 130 -13.65 30.77 27.79
N PRO A 131 -13.91 29.61 27.15
CA PRO A 131 -14.57 29.56 25.85
C PRO A 131 -16.08 29.73 25.97
N THR A 132 -16.60 30.90 25.59
CA THR A 132 -18.01 30.99 25.23
C THR A 132 -18.18 30.58 23.77
N ARG A 133 -18.82 29.43 23.58
CA ARG A 133 -19.27 28.89 22.29
C ARG A 133 -20.07 29.95 21.54
N GLN A 134 -19.66 30.25 20.31
CA GLN A 134 -20.48 30.20 19.08
C GLN A 134 -19.72 30.85 17.91
N ILE A 135 -19.65 30.10 16.80
CA ILE A 135 -19.24 30.47 15.42
C ILE A 135 -17.72 30.69 15.22
N PRO A 136 -17.05 29.93 14.32
CA PRO A 136 -15.64 30.10 14.00
C PRO A 136 -15.45 31.27 13.02
N THR A 137 -15.80 32.48 13.44
CA THR A 137 -15.15 33.67 12.91
C THR A 137 -13.84 33.79 13.66
N VAL A 138 -12.71 33.58 12.98
CA VAL A 138 -11.37 33.82 13.51
C VAL A 138 -11.38 35.18 14.21
N LYS A 139 -11.39 35.18 15.55
CA LYS A 139 -11.26 36.41 16.34
C LYS A 139 -9.90 36.98 15.95
N GLN A 140 -9.93 38.14 15.29
CA GLN A 140 -8.77 38.84 14.74
C GLN A 140 -7.70 39.00 15.83
N PRO A 141 -6.51 38.35 15.74
CA PRO A 141 -5.48 38.36 16.79
C PRO A 141 -4.66 39.66 16.88
N TYR A 142 -5.15 40.77 16.33
CA TYR A 142 -4.38 42.01 16.26
C TYR A 142 -4.80 42.96 17.38
N PRO A 143 -3.84 43.64 18.06
CA PRO A 143 -4.18 44.68 19.01
C PRO A 143 -5.03 45.74 18.29
N THR A 144 -6.18 46.10 18.86
CA THR A 144 -6.95 47.22 18.32
C THR A 144 -6.08 48.48 18.42
N LEU A 145 -5.73 49.09 17.28
CA LEU A 145 -5.00 50.36 17.19
C LEU A 145 -5.84 51.48 17.82
N ARG A 146 -5.92 51.51 19.15
CA ARG A 146 -7.04 52.12 19.89
C ARG A 146 -7.05 53.64 19.92
N GLU A 147 -6.24 54.32 19.12
CA GLU A 147 -6.17 55.79 19.07
C GLU A 147 -5.91 56.37 17.66
N LEU A 148 -6.35 55.70 16.59
CA LEU A 148 -6.26 56.28 15.24
C LEU A 148 -7.59 56.90 14.78
N PRO A 149 -7.57 58.08 14.11
CA PRO A 149 -8.72 58.57 13.37
C PRO A 149 -9.20 57.51 12.36
N LEU A 150 -10.47 57.52 11.97
CA LEU A 150 -11.10 56.52 11.09
C LEU A 150 -10.24 56.16 9.85
N LEU A 151 -9.52 57.14 9.31
CA LEU A 151 -8.58 57.01 8.20
C LEU A 151 -7.36 56.11 8.48
N GLY A 152 -6.82 56.10 9.70
CA GLY A 152 -5.69 55.27 10.09
C GLY A 152 -6.06 53.79 10.22
N VAL A 153 -7.30 53.49 10.61
CA VAL A 153 -7.83 52.12 10.65
C VAL A 153 -7.91 51.54 9.24
N THR A 154 -8.56 52.24 8.31
CA THR A 154 -8.67 51.80 6.91
C THR A 154 -7.30 51.65 6.24
N TYR A 155 -6.35 52.56 6.51
CA TYR A 155 -4.97 52.39 6.04
C TYR A 155 -4.36 51.10 6.57
N SER A 156 -4.45 50.87 7.88
CA SER A 156 -3.83 49.71 8.53
C SER A 156 -4.42 48.39 8.05
N ASP A 157 -5.73 48.36 7.75
CA ASP A 157 -6.40 47.18 7.21
C ASP A 157 -5.94 46.89 5.78
N LEU A 158 -5.88 47.90 4.91
CA LEU A 158 -5.40 47.73 3.53
C LEU A 158 -3.91 47.36 3.48
N TYR A 159 -3.10 47.96 4.35
CA TYR A 159 -1.67 47.64 4.49
C TYR A 159 -1.48 46.18 4.96
N ARG A 160 -2.21 45.77 6.00
CA ARG A 160 -2.19 44.40 6.52
C ARG A 160 -2.62 43.40 5.47
N GLU A 161 -3.74 43.63 4.78
CA GLU A 161 -4.23 42.73 3.73
C GLU A 161 -3.23 42.63 2.58
N THR A 162 -2.64 43.74 2.14
CA THR A 162 -1.59 43.74 1.11
C THR A 162 -0.43 42.87 1.53
N LYS A 163 0.05 43.04 2.76
CA LYS A 163 1.17 42.26 3.31
C LYS A 163 0.86 40.78 3.49
N ILE A 164 -0.37 40.43 3.87
CA ILE A 164 -0.80 39.03 3.92
C ILE A 164 -0.77 38.42 2.52
N GLN A 165 -1.39 39.07 1.53
CA GLN A 165 -1.44 38.55 0.16
C GLN A 165 -0.05 38.47 -0.48
N GLU A 166 0.83 39.43 -0.20
CA GLU A 166 2.24 39.41 -0.61
C GLU A 166 2.95 38.18 -0.03
N SER A 167 2.86 37.95 1.27
CA SER A 167 3.48 36.80 1.93
C SER A 167 2.92 35.46 1.45
N VAL A 168 1.60 35.36 1.20
CA VAL A 168 1.00 34.15 0.61
C VAL A 168 1.54 33.92 -0.80
N TYR A 169 1.61 34.96 -1.62
CA TYR A 169 2.09 34.88 -3.00
C TYR A 169 3.55 34.44 -3.06
N GLU A 170 4.41 35.03 -2.23
CA GLU A 170 5.83 34.65 -2.13
C GLU A 170 5.99 33.17 -1.74
N THR A 171 5.33 32.75 -0.66
CA THR A 171 5.42 31.36 -0.16
C THR A 171 4.93 30.36 -1.21
N LEU A 172 3.77 30.62 -1.82
CA LEU A 172 3.23 29.74 -2.87
C LEU A 172 4.08 29.73 -4.14
N THR A 173 4.76 30.84 -4.46
CA THR A 173 5.69 30.90 -5.59
C THR A 173 6.91 30.03 -5.34
N GLU A 174 7.49 30.09 -4.14
CA GLU A 174 8.61 29.21 -3.74
C GLU A 174 8.21 27.73 -3.84
N GLU A 175 7.02 27.39 -3.33
CA GLU A 175 6.47 26.03 -3.38
C GLU A 175 6.20 25.58 -4.83
N TYR A 176 5.67 26.46 -5.68
CA TYR A 176 5.42 26.17 -7.09
C TYR A 176 6.71 25.86 -7.85
N GLU A 177 7.77 26.65 -7.65
CA GLU A 177 9.05 26.39 -8.30
C GLU A 177 9.70 25.11 -7.76
N LEU A 178 9.55 24.82 -6.47
CA LEU A 178 10.00 23.56 -5.89
C LEU A 178 9.22 22.36 -6.47
N ALA A 179 7.90 22.48 -6.64
CA ALA A 179 7.06 21.45 -7.24
C ALA A 179 7.42 21.22 -8.72
N LYS A 180 7.72 22.29 -9.48
CA LYS A 180 8.19 22.20 -10.87
C LYS A 180 9.54 21.49 -10.98
N VAL A 181 10.45 21.75 -10.05
CA VAL A 181 11.72 21.02 -9.96
C VAL A 181 11.46 19.55 -9.59
N GLN A 182 10.52 19.28 -8.70
CA GLN A 182 10.18 17.91 -8.30
C GLN A 182 9.55 17.10 -9.44
N GLU A 183 8.66 17.70 -10.22
CA GLU A 183 8.10 17.11 -11.44
C GLU A 183 9.19 16.79 -12.46
N ALA A 184 10.15 17.71 -12.68
CA ALA A 184 11.29 17.46 -13.56
C ALA A 184 12.25 16.38 -13.02
N LYS A 185 12.35 16.23 -11.70
CA LYS A 185 13.19 15.21 -11.02
C LYS A 185 12.52 13.85 -10.94
N GLU A 186 11.20 13.75 -11.03
CA GLU A 186 10.48 12.49 -11.14
C GLU A 186 10.70 11.89 -12.54
N THR A 187 11.94 11.49 -12.82
CA THR A 187 12.26 10.59 -13.93
C THR A 187 11.92 9.17 -13.46
N PRO A 188 10.90 8.53 -14.03
CA PRO A 188 10.55 7.18 -13.62
C PRO A 188 11.57 6.21 -14.21
N THR A 189 12.44 5.68 -13.36
CA THR A 189 13.30 4.59 -13.78
C THR A 189 13.48 3.66 -12.61
N VAL A 190 12.68 2.59 -12.57
CA VAL A 190 13.09 1.37 -11.87
C VAL A 190 14.35 0.89 -12.60
N ARG A 191 15.52 1.24 -12.08
CA ARG A 191 16.79 0.81 -12.67
C ARG A 191 16.98 -0.66 -12.30
N VAL A 192 16.71 -1.54 -13.27
CA VAL A 192 16.97 -2.97 -13.13
C VAL A 192 18.48 -3.14 -12.96
N LEU A 193 18.91 -3.48 -11.75
CA LEU A 193 20.32 -3.72 -11.43
C LEU A 193 20.78 -5.12 -11.82
N ASP A 194 19.85 -6.07 -11.78
CA ASP A 194 20.07 -7.45 -12.15
C ASP A 194 18.83 -7.97 -12.88
N ALA A 195 19.01 -8.46 -14.10
CA ALA A 195 17.91 -8.92 -14.93
C ALA A 195 17.54 -10.37 -14.54
N PRO A 196 16.25 -10.74 -14.58
CA PRO A 196 15.85 -12.09 -14.21
C PRO A 196 16.45 -13.13 -15.17
N GLU A 197 17.37 -13.95 -14.66
CA GLU A 197 17.98 -15.06 -15.39
C GLU A 197 17.11 -16.34 -15.31
N VAL A 198 17.32 -17.24 -16.28
CA VAL A 198 16.60 -18.52 -16.32
C VAL A 198 17.12 -19.43 -15.19
N PRO A 199 16.25 -19.96 -14.32
CA PRO A 199 16.68 -20.77 -13.18
C PRO A 199 17.44 -22.04 -13.60
N GLU A 200 18.65 -22.22 -13.10
CA GLU A 200 19.44 -23.43 -13.42
C GLU A 200 18.94 -24.67 -12.65
N THR A 201 18.53 -24.49 -11.39
CA THR A 201 18.14 -25.57 -10.48
C THR A 201 16.68 -25.47 -10.06
N ARG A 202 16.05 -26.64 -9.82
CA ARG A 202 14.67 -26.73 -9.37
C ARG A 202 14.61 -26.58 -7.85
N SER A 203 13.83 -25.62 -7.34
CA SER A 203 13.67 -25.34 -5.91
C SER A 203 12.89 -26.42 -5.14
N PHE A 204 11.87 -27.03 -5.76
CA PHE A 204 11.00 -28.04 -5.12
C PHE A 204 10.54 -29.12 -6.11
N PRO A 205 10.40 -30.40 -5.71
CA PRO A 205 10.71 -31.00 -4.41
C PRO A 205 12.20 -31.39 -4.25
N PRO A 206 12.80 -31.23 -3.05
CA PRO A 206 14.19 -31.61 -2.80
C PRO A 206 14.34 -33.13 -2.81
N ARG A 207 14.64 -33.69 -4.00
CA ARG A 207 14.74 -35.14 -4.23
C ARG A 207 15.70 -35.82 -3.25
N LEU A 208 16.81 -35.17 -2.92
CA LEU A 208 17.80 -35.71 -1.98
C LEU A 208 17.24 -35.89 -0.56
N GLN A 209 16.45 -34.93 -0.06
CA GLN A 209 15.85 -35.05 1.26
C GLN A 209 14.80 -36.17 1.29
N ILE A 210 13.96 -36.27 0.24
CA ILE A 210 12.98 -37.34 0.11
C ILE A 210 13.66 -38.71 0.10
N ILE A 211 14.73 -38.85 -0.69
CA ILE A 211 15.51 -40.09 -0.77
C ILE A 211 16.10 -40.42 0.61
N PHE A 212 16.73 -39.45 1.29
CA PHE A 212 17.31 -39.65 2.62
C PHE A 212 16.27 -40.14 3.65
N PHE A 213 15.13 -39.45 3.76
CA PHE A 213 14.06 -39.85 4.68
C PHE A 213 13.45 -41.21 4.31
N SER A 214 13.32 -41.52 3.01
CA SER A 214 12.82 -42.83 2.58
C SER A 214 13.76 -43.98 2.98
N ILE A 215 15.07 -43.77 2.86
CA ILE A 215 16.09 -44.76 3.25
C ILE A 215 16.11 -44.92 4.77
N CYS A 216 16.14 -43.81 5.53
CA CYS A 216 16.08 -43.85 6.99
C CYS A 216 14.82 -44.57 7.49
N LEU A 217 13.66 -44.29 6.91
CA LEU A 217 12.40 -44.93 7.27
C LEU A 217 12.41 -46.43 6.96
N ALA A 218 12.93 -46.83 5.80
CA ALA A 218 13.03 -48.24 5.41
C ALA A 218 13.95 -49.02 6.36
N VAL A 219 15.10 -48.45 6.74
CA VAL A 219 16.03 -49.06 7.69
C VAL A 219 15.39 -49.18 9.08
N ALA A 220 14.73 -48.12 9.57
CA ALA A 220 14.05 -48.14 10.86
C ALA A 220 12.93 -49.19 10.90
N ALA A 221 12.09 -49.25 9.87
CA ALA A 221 11.03 -50.25 9.77
C ALA A 221 11.60 -51.69 9.72
N ARG A 222 12.73 -51.88 9.04
CA ARG A 222 13.39 -53.18 8.96
C ARG A 222 14.00 -53.61 10.29
N ALA A 223 14.70 -52.70 10.97
CA ALA A 223 15.26 -52.93 12.30
C ALA A 223 14.14 -53.22 13.32
N PHE A 224 13.07 -52.43 13.29
CA PHE A 224 11.89 -52.65 14.13
C PHE A 224 11.25 -54.01 13.87
N GLY A 225 11.12 -54.43 12.60
CA GLY A 225 10.63 -55.76 12.25
C GLY A 225 11.52 -56.91 12.74
N ILE A 226 12.85 -56.72 12.74
CA ILE A 226 13.80 -57.71 13.28
C ILE A 226 13.70 -57.77 14.81
N LEU A 227 13.69 -56.63 15.49
CA LEU A 227 13.54 -56.56 16.95
C LEU A 227 12.19 -57.12 17.40
N GLY A 228 11.11 -56.79 16.71
CA GLY A 228 9.78 -57.35 16.98
C GLY A 228 9.77 -58.87 16.80
N ARG A 229 10.41 -59.41 15.76
CA ARG A 229 10.56 -60.87 15.59
C ARG A 229 11.42 -61.51 16.66
N ALA A 230 12.54 -60.88 17.03
CA ALA A 230 13.43 -61.37 18.07
C ALA A 230 12.72 -61.37 19.44
N HIS A 231 11.98 -60.30 19.76
CA HIS A 231 11.19 -60.18 20.98
C HIS A 231 10.06 -61.22 21.00
N TRP A 232 9.36 -61.40 19.87
CA TRP A 232 8.35 -62.45 19.72
C TRP A 232 8.90 -63.86 19.93
N GLN A 233 10.14 -64.12 19.52
CA GLN A 233 10.81 -65.41 19.75
C GLN A 233 11.28 -65.58 21.20
N ALA A 234 11.71 -64.50 21.86
CA ALA A 234 12.17 -64.52 23.25
C ALA A 234 11.01 -64.69 24.27
N ILE A 235 9.80 -64.23 23.95
CA ILE A 235 8.60 -64.47 24.77
C ILE A 235 8.33 -65.98 24.84
N HIS A 236 8.33 -66.52 26.06
CA HIS A 236 8.16 -67.95 26.34
C HIS A 236 6.82 -68.48 25.81
N ALA A 237 6.78 -69.75 25.41
CA ALA A 237 5.63 -70.36 24.74
C ALA A 237 4.35 -70.47 25.61
N ALA A 238 4.42 -70.14 26.90
CA ALA A 238 3.31 -70.20 27.84
C ALA A 238 2.66 -68.83 28.16
N ASP A 239 3.09 -67.75 27.50
CA ASP A 239 2.55 -66.40 27.76
C ASP A 239 1.15 -66.22 27.10
N PRO A 240 0.10 -65.83 27.86
CA PRO A 240 -1.27 -65.73 27.37
C PRO A 240 -1.44 -64.79 26.15
N LEU A 241 -0.63 -63.73 26.08
CA LEU A 241 -0.65 -62.75 24.99
C LEU A 241 -0.19 -63.33 23.65
N LYS A 242 0.75 -64.30 23.67
CA LYS A 242 1.28 -64.92 22.45
C LYS A 242 0.25 -65.86 21.82
N VAL A 243 -0.44 -66.63 22.67
CA VAL A 243 -1.52 -67.55 22.25
C VAL A 243 -2.72 -66.77 21.70
N PHE A 244 -3.14 -65.69 22.36
CA PHE A 244 -4.22 -64.83 21.88
C PHE A 244 -3.91 -64.20 20.51
N VAL A 245 -2.69 -63.66 20.33
CA VAL A 245 -2.29 -63.07 19.05
C VAL A 245 -2.15 -64.13 17.96
N GLN A 246 -1.71 -65.35 18.27
CA GLN A 246 -1.68 -66.45 17.30
C GLN A 246 -3.09 -66.89 16.89
N GLU A 247 -4.01 -67.02 17.85
CA GLU A 247 -5.40 -67.39 17.58
C GLU A 247 -6.14 -66.31 16.77
N VAL A 248 -5.94 -65.02 17.11
CA VAL A 248 -6.47 -63.90 16.32
C VAL A 248 -5.83 -63.85 14.93
N TRP A 249 -4.53 -64.11 14.80
CA TRP A 249 -3.85 -64.13 13.51
C TRP A 249 -4.31 -65.30 12.63
N ASP A 250 -4.49 -66.49 13.20
CA ASP A 250 -4.92 -67.68 12.48
C ASP A 250 -6.39 -67.59 12.07
N THR A 251 -7.26 -67.01 12.93
CA THR A 251 -8.65 -66.71 12.55
C THR A 251 -8.74 -65.65 11.46
N PHE A 252 -7.90 -64.61 11.51
CA PHE A 252 -7.83 -63.61 10.43
C PHE A 252 -7.29 -64.21 9.13
N ARG A 253 -6.26 -65.07 9.19
CA ARG A 253 -5.66 -65.72 8.02
C ARG A 253 -6.60 -66.73 7.37
N ALA A 254 -7.31 -67.51 8.18
CA ALA A 254 -8.35 -68.43 7.71
C ALA A 254 -9.50 -67.69 7.01
N ARG A 255 -9.84 -66.47 7.48
CA ARG A 255 -10.90 -65.63 6.89
C ARG A 255 -10.43 -64.79 5.68
N GLY A 256 -9.16 -64.41 5.64
CA GLY A 256 -8.56 -63.64 4.53
C GLY A 256 -8.31 -64.49 3.27
N ASN A 257 -7.89 -65.75 3.43
CA ASN A 257 -7.66 -66.63 2.28
C ASN A 257 -8.95 -67.10 1.59
N SER A 258 -10.07 -67.23 2.31
CA SER A 258 -11.36 -67.59 1.70
C SER A 258 -11.99 -66.42 0.94
N THR A 259 -11.87 -65.20 1.45
CA THR A 259 -12.49 -64.01 0.84
C THR A 259 -11.77 -63.50 -0.41
N TRP A 260 -10.44 -63.53 -0.44
CA TRP A 260 -9.67 -63.11 -1.63
C TRP A 260 -9.69 -64.15 -2.76
N ALA A 261 -9.71 -65.44 -2.43
CA ALA A 261 -9.79 -66.51 -3.43
C ALA A 261 -11.18 -66.56 -4.13
N GLU A 262 -12.26 -66.24 -3.42
CA GLU A 262 -13.59 -66.14 -4.04
C GLU A 262 -13.78 -64.87 -4.88
N MET A 263 -13.23 -63.72 -4.45
CA MET A 263 -13.25 -62.49 -5.25
C MET A 263 -12.50 -62.61 -6.58
N PHE A 264 -11.36 -63.30 -6.61
CA PHE A 264 -10.62 -63.52 -7.87
C PHE A 264 -11.31 -64.52 -8.80
N ARG A 265 -12.02 -65.53 -8.29
CA ARG A 265 -12.80 -66.47 -9.10
C ARG A 265 -14.02 -65.80 -9.77
N LEU A 266 -14.72 -64.91 -9.05
CA LEU A 266 -15.88 -64.18 -9.59
C LEU A 266 -15.49 -63.14 -10.67
N THR A 267 -14.34 -62.49 -10.54
CA THR A 267 -13.87 -61.49 -11.52
C THR A 267 -13.36 -62.11 -12.82
N LEU A 268 -12.72 -63.28 -12.78
CA LEU A 268 -12.32 -64.04 -13.97
C LEU A 268 -13.52 -64.63 -14.74
N ALA A 269 -14.54 -65.15 -14.04
CA ALA A 269 -15.76 -65.66 -14.66
C ALA A 269 -16.55 -64.55 -15.38
N SER A 270 -16.66 -63.36 -14.76
CA SER A 270 -17.32 -62.19 -15.35
C SER A 270 -16.62 -61.69 -16.63
N ARG A 271 -15.29 -61.65 -16.65
CA ARG A 271 -14.52 -61.22 -17.83
C ARG A 271 -14.60 -62.23 -18.98
N TYR A 272 -14.70 -63.53 -18.70
CA TYR A 272 -14.83 -64.57 -19.73
C TYR A 272 -16.22 -64.54 -20.40
N VAL A 273 -17.29 -64.35 -19.63
CA VAL A 273 -18.66 -64.21 -20.15
C VAL A 273 -18.81 -62.93 -20.99
N GLY A 274 -18.21 -61.81 -20.57
CA GLY A 274 -18.19 -60.57 -21.34
C GLY A 274 -17.44 -60.67 -22.68
N TRP A 275 -16.38 -61.48 -22.75
CA TRP A 275 -15.61 -61.69 -23.99
C TRP A 275 -16.37 -62.56 -25.00
N VAL A 276 -17.03 -63.63 -24.53
CA VAL A 276 -17.86 -64.52 -25.39
C VAL A 276 -19.11 -63.80 -25.93
N LEU A 277 -19.77 -62.96 -25.12
CA LEU A 277 -20.91 -62.14 -25.56
C LEU A 277 -20.51 -61.07 -26.58
N ARG A 278 -19.28 -60.54 -26.51
CA ARG A 278 -18.76 -59.56 -27.47
C ARG A 278 -18.44 -60.18 -28.83
N LEU A 279 -17.89 -61.40 -28.86
CA LEU A 279 -17.62 -62.14 -30.10
C LEU A 279 -18.90 -62.58 -30.84
N LYS A 280 -19.97 -62.90 -30.11
CA LYS A 280 -21.26 -63.28 -30.72
C LYS A 280 -22.03 -62.10 -31.33
N ARG A 281 -21.68 -60.86 -30.97
CA ARG A 281 -22.31 -59.63 -31.46
C ARG A 281 -21.60 -59.05 -32.71
N THR A 282 -20.38 -59.49 -33.02
CA THR A 282 -19.60 -59.04 -34.20
C THR A 282 -19.61 -60.02 -35.38
N GLY A 283 -20.37 -61.13 -35.29
CA GLY A 283 -20.42 -62.18 -36.33
C GLY A 283 -21.60 -62.13 -37.31
N THR A 284 -22.44 -61.09 -37.28
CA THR A 284 -23.71 -61.05 -38.08
C THR A 284 -23.85 -59.83 -38.99
N VAL A 285 -22.73 -59.23 -39.44
CA VAL A 285 -22.74 -58.20 -40.49
C VAL A 285 -21.50 -58.40 -41.36
N LEU A 286 -21.58 -59.28 -42.36
CA LEU A 286 -20.72 -59.31 -43.57
C LEU A 286 -21.18 -60.47 -44.48
N SER A 287 -22.30 -60.27 -45.16
CA SER A 287 -22.68 -61.01 -46.37
C SER A 287 -23.89 -60.32 -46.97
N THR A 288 -23.68 -59.43 -47.95
CA THR A 288 -24.51 -59.20 -49.16
C THR A 288 -23.99 -57.93 -49.84
N ASN A 289 -23.02 -58.06 -50.76
CA ASN A 289 -23.04 -57.32 -52.03
C ASN A 289 -21.98 -57.90 -52.98
N GLN A 290 -22.43 -58.74 -53.91
CA GLN A 290 -21.72 -59.05 -55.15
C GLN A 290 -22.74 -59.01 -56.29
N ASN A 291 -22.30 -58.38 -57.38
CA ASN A 291 -22.95 -58.04 -58.65
C ASN A 291 -23.86 -56.82 -58.66
#